data_AF-A0A9D0XV14-F1
#
_entry.id   AF-A0A9D0XV14-F1
#
_cell.length_a   1.000
_cell.length_b   1.000
_cell.length_c   1.000
_cell.angle_alpha   90.00
_cell.angle_beta   90.00
_cell.angle_gamma   90.00
#
_symmetry.space_group_name_H-M   'P 1'
#
loop_
_entity.id
_entity.type
_entity.pdbx_description
1 polymer ?
#
loop_
_entity_poly.entity_id
_entity_poly.type
_entity_poly.pdbx_seq_one_letter_code
_entity_poly.pdbx_strand_id
1 'polypeptide(L)'
;MDRSNSYVYGSVAPKLPERTGRPMEQHRPERKVSKQARPYPKSSSMPKAKMVFALLFVTAICFVILYRFSVITELNSTMGKLTAQYNQLRDENRKLKVDIETRIDLDYVRHIAETKLNMHKPDKYQLVLVSVPKSNYSVVLNHEYIDETTQKTSLVDKIMKTVRAVLP
;
A
#
# COMPACT_ATOMS: atom_id res chain seq x y z
N MET A 1 -68.31 -52.52 -51.89
CA MET A 1 -69.12 -51.85 -52.91
C MET A 1 -70.02 -50.82 -52.22
N ASP A 2 -70.22 -49.69 -52.89
CA ASP A 2 -71.09 -48.55 -52.55
C ASP A 2 -70.70 -47.69 -51.34
N ARG A 3 -69.75 -46.77 -51.56
CA ARG A 3 -69.65 -45.53 -50.78
C ARG A 3 -70.63 -44.50 -51.37
N SER A 4 -71.85 -44.45 -50.84
CA SER A 4 -72.75 -43.34 -51.08
C SER A 4 -72.26 -42.10 -50.32
N ASN A 5 -71.43 -41.28 -50.99
CA ASN A 5 -71.06 -39.96 -50.47
C ASN A 5 -72.29 -39.05 -50.53
N SER A 6 -72.99 -38.91 -49.41
CA SER A 6 -74.03 -37.88 -49.26
C SER A 6 -73.36 -36.51 -49.19
N TYR A 7 -73.64 -35.65 -50.17
CA TYR A 7 -73.11 -34.30 -50.22
C TYR A 7 -73.78 -33.46 -49.12
N VAL A 8 -72.99 -32.99 -48.15
CA VAL A 8 -73.46 -32.14 -47.05
C VAL A 8 -73.36 -30.69 -47.51
N TYR A 9 -74.48 -30.02 -47.75
CA TYR A 9 -74.51 -28.59 -48.07
C TYR A 9 -74.86 -27.78 -46.82
N GLY A 10 -73.99 -26.83 -46.45
CA GLY A 10 -74.19 -25.93 -45.31
C GLY A 10 -73.11 -26.04 -44.23
N SER A 11 -73.29 -25.30 -43.13
CA SER A 11 -72.33 -25.16 -42.03
C SER A 11 -72.65 -26.07 -40.84
N VAL A 12 -72.86 -27.37 -41.08
CA VAL A 12 -73.13 -28.36 -40.01
C VAL A 12 -72.26 -29.61 -40.17
N ALA A 13 -71.58 -29.99 -39.09
CA ALA A 13 -70.67 -31.13 -39.08
C ALA A 13 -71.43 -32.48 -38.90
N PRO A 14 -71.02 -33.57 -39.58
CA PRO A 14 -71.64 -34.89 -39.41
C PRO A 14 -71.41 -35.46 -38.01
N LYS A 15 -72.45 -36.05 -37.40
CA LYS A 15 -72.36 -36.67 -36.07
C LYS A 15 -71.80 -38.10 -36.18
N LEU A 16 -70.85 -38.45 -35.31
CA LEU A 16 -70.27 -39.80 -35.23
C LEU A 16 -71.17 -40.74 -34.43
N PRO A 17 -71.26 -42.04 -34.77
CA PRO A 17 -72.08 -43.01 -34.05
C PRO A 17 -71.52 -43.33 -32.66
N GLU A 18 -72.43 -43.43 -31.69
CA GLU A 18 -72.17 -43.72 -30.28
C GLU A 18 -71.86 -45.21 -30.06
N ARG A 19 -70.82 -45.51 -29.28
CA ARG A 19 -70.31 -46.88 -29.10
C ARG A 19 -70.70 -47.42 -27.73
N THR A 20 -71.63 -48.37 -27.70
CA THR A 20 -72.11 -49.07 -26.50
C THR A 20 -71.31 -50.37 -26.24
N GLY A 21 -70.90 -50.62 -24.99
CA GLY A 21 -70.64 -51.97 -24.43
C GLY A 21 -69.18 -52.47 -24.35
N ARG A 22 -68.73 -52.87 -23.14
CA ARG A 22 -67.40 -53.43 -22.74
C ARG A 22 -67.34 -54.98 -22.83
N PRO A 23 -66.16 -55.62 -22.63
CA PRO A 23 -65.92 -56.31 -21.34
C PRO A 23 -64.49 -56.18 -20.75
N MET A 24 -64.35 -56.69 -19.51
CA MET A 24 -63.25 -56.66 -18.51
C MET A 24 -61.85 -57.09 -19.04
N GLU A 25 -60.68 -56.85 -18.42
CA GLU A 25 -60.22 -56.84 -17.02
C GLU A 25 -58.87 -56.09 -16.92
N GLN A 26 -58.50 -55.68 -15.70
CA GLN A 26 -57.18 -55.87 -15.07
C GLN A 26 -56.68 -54.65 -14.28
N HIS A 27 -56.70 -54.87 -12.97
CA HIS A 27 -56.22 -54.02 -11.89
C HIS A 27 -54.77 -53.56 -12.14
N ARG A 28 -54.54 -52.25 -12.16
CA ARG A 28 -53.25 -51.66 -11.79
C ARG A 28 -53.52 -50.38 -10.98
N PRO A 29 -53.02 -50.26 -9.75
CA PRO A 29 -53.38 -49.14 -8.89
C PRO A 29 -52.86 -47.83 -9.49
N GLU A 30 -53.79 -46.89 -9.70
CA GLU A 30 -53.47 -45.51 -10.04
C GLU A 30 -52.61 -44.90 -8.92
N ARG A 31 -51.36 -44.59 -9.25
CA ARG A 31 -50.62 -43.59 -8.50
C ARG A 31 -51.38 -42.28 -8.67
N LYS A 32 -52.04 -41.83 -7.59
CA LYS A 32 -52.50 -40.44 -7.46
C LYS A 32 -51.28 -39.53 -7.57
N VAL A 33 -51.01 -39.04 -8.78
CA VAL A 33 -50.02 -37.99 -8.98
C VAL A 33 -50.67 -36.72 -8.44
N SER A 34 -50.48 -36.45 -7.15
CA SER A 34 -50.85 -35.17 -6.58
C SER A 34 -50.14 -34.10 -7.40
N LYS A 35 -50.90 -33.23 -8.05
CA LYS A 35 -50.38 -32.00 -8.62
C LYS A 35 -49.90 -31.13 -7.45
N GLN A 36 -48.69 -31.40 -6.97
CA GLN A 36 -47.99 -30.47 -6.10
C GLN A 36 -47.63 -29.29 -6.99
N ALA A 37 -48.50 -28.28 -6.99
CA ALA A 37 -48.14 -26.94 -7.39
C ALA A 37 -46.87 -26.60 -6.59
N ARG A 38 -45.74 -26.50 -7.28
CA ARG A 38 -44.48 -26.12 -6.66
C ARG A 38 -44.72 -24.79 -5.95
N PRO A 39 -44.55 -24.69 -4.61
CA PRO A 39 -44.66 -23.42 -3.95
C PRO A 39 -43.53 -22.55 -4.49
N TYR A 40 -43.87 -21.45 -5.17
CA TYR A 40 -42.91 -20.37 -5.44
C TYR A 40 -42.24 -20.00 -4.11
N PRO A 41 -40.90 -19.85 -4.07
CA PRO A 41 -40.24 -19.45 -2.84
C PRO A 41 -40.78 -18.08 -2.46
N LYS A 42 -41.56 -18.03 -1.37
CA LYS A 42 -41.94 -16.77 -0.73
C LYS A 42 -40.62 -16.08 -0.42
N SER A 43 -40.39 -14.90 -1.00
CA SER A 43 -39.20 -14.11 -0.74
C SER A 43 -39.07 -13.97 0.77
N SER A 44 -38.09 -14.63 1.37
CA SER A 44 -37.76 -14.40 2.77
C SER A 44 -37.34 -12.94 2.84
N SER A 45 -38.20 -12.10 3.39
CA SER A 45 -37.83 -10.72 3.68
C SER A 45 -36.69 -10.81 4.67
N MET A 46 -35.45 -10.64 4.21
CA MET A 46 -34.34 -10.50 5.14
C MET A 46 -34.74 -9.40 6.13
N PRO A 47 -34.60 -9.63 7.45
CA PRO A 47 -34.99 -8.65 8.42
C PRO A 47 -34.24 -7.36 8.08
N LYS A 48 -34.97 -6.26 7.84
CA LYS A 48 -34.42 -4.97 7.40
C LYS A 48 -33.24 -4.53 8.28
N ALA A 49 -33.29 -4.90 9.57
CA ALA A 49 -32.21 -4.75 10.53
C ALA A 49 -30.87 -5.37 10.10
N LYS A 50 -30.84 -6.60 9.54
CA LYS A 50 -29.59 -7.23 9.08
C LYS A 50 -28.99 -6.52 7.88
N MET A 51 -29.81 -5.96 6.99
CA MET A 51 -29.34 -5.16 5.86
C MET A 51 -28.73 -3.83 6.32
N VAL A 52 -29.38 -3.16 7.28
CA VAL A 52 -28.84 -1.93 7.90
C VAL A 52 -27.54 -2.24 8.65
N PHE A 53 -27.47 -3.35 9.38
CA PHE A 53 -26.25 -3.75 10.10
C PHE A 53 -25.09 -4.08 9.15
N ALA A 54 -25.37 -4.75 8.03
CA ALA A 54 -24.37 -5.01 6.99
C ALA A 54 -23.85 -3.71 6.36
N LEU A 55 -24.72 -2.74 6.10
CA LEU A 55 -24.32 -1.42 5.59
C LEU A 55 -23.45 -0.67 6.60
N LEU A 56 -23.82 -0.68 7.89
CA LEU A 56 -23.02 -0.10 8.97
C LEU A 56 -21.66 -0.78 9.10
N PHE A 57 -21.61 -2.09 8.93
CA PHE A 57 -20.36 -2.84 8.99
C PHE A 57 -19.41 -2.49 7.84
N VAL A 58 -19.92 -2.40 6.61
CA VAL A 58 -19.12 -2.01 5.44
C VAL A 58 -18.63 -0.56 5.56
N THR A 59 -19.51 0.34 6.02
CA THR A 59 -19.13 1.76 6.24
C THR A 59 -18.10 1.89 7.36
N ALA A 60 -18.19 1.12 8.43
CA ALA A 60 -17.18 1.09 9.49
C ALA A 60 -15.81 0.65 8.96
N ILE A 61 -15.75 -0.41 8.15
CA ILE A 61 -14.50 -0.87 7.53
C ILE A 61 -13.91 0.22 6.63
N CYS A 62 -14.74 0.88 5.82
CA CYS A 62 -14.30 2.00 4.97
C CYS A 62 -13.72 3.15 5.81
N PHE A 63 -14.38 3.51 6.91
CA PHE A 63 -13.91 4.54 7.84
C PHE A 63 -12.54 4.18 8.46
N VAL A 64 -12.34 2.92 8.83
CA VAL A 64 -11.06 2.44 9.37
C VAL A 64 -9.95 2.59 8.33
N ILE A 65 -10.21 2.23 7.07
CA ILE A 65 -9.24 2.38 5.98
C ILE A 65 -8.88 3.86 5.78
N LEU A 66 -9.87 4.74 5.72
CA LEU A 66 -9.65 6.19 5.57
C LEU A 66 -8.86 6.78 6.75
N TYR A 67 -9.20 6.39 7.99
CA TYR A 67 -8.47 6.83 9.18
C TYR A 67 -7.00 6.40 9.12
N ARG A 68 -6.72 5.13 8.78
CA ARG A 68 -5.35 4.65 8.60
C ARG A 68 -4.63 5.43 7.50
N PHE A 69 -5.29 5.70 6.39
CA PHE A 69 -4.72 6.45 5.27
C PHE A 69 -4.38 7.90 5.66
N SER A 70 -5.24 8.56 6.44
CA SER A 70 -4.98 9.89 7.00
C SER A 70 -3.73 9.90 7.89
N VAL A 71 -3.63 8.92 8.81
CA VAL A 71 -2.46 8.79 9.70
C VAL A 71 -1.17 8.54 8.93
N ILE A 72 -1.21 7.67 7.91
CA ILE A 72 -0.05 7.42 7.04
C ILE A 72 0.36 8.69 6.29
N THR A 73 -0.60 9.48 5.83
CA THR A 73 -0.34 10.71 5.08
C THR A 73 0.31 11.78 5.96
N GLU A 74 -0.17 11.97 7.19
CA GLU A 74 0.48 12.87 8.15
C GLU A 74 1.90 12.43 8.50
N LEU A 75 2.09 11.12 8.71
CA LEU A 75 3.41 10.56 8.99
C LEU A 75 4.37 10.76 7.80
N ASN A 76 3.90 10.54 6.58
CA ASN A 76 4.69 10.75 5.37
C ASN A 76 5.06 12.24 5.20
N SER A 77 4.12 13.16 5.43
CA SER A 77 4.40 14.60 5.43
C SER A 77 5.47 14.98 6.45
N THR A 78 5.39 14.42 7.65
CA THR A 78 6.37 14.64 8.72
C THR A 78 7.75 14.09 8.34
N MET A 79 7.80 12.87 7.81
CA MET A 79 9.03 12.27 7.29
C MET A 79 9.64 13.10 6.16
N GLY A 80 8.82 13.63 5.25
CA GLY A 80 9.26 14.52 4.18
C GLY A 80 9.88 15.81 4.72
N LYS A 81 9.25 16.45 5.71
CA LYS A 81 9.80 17.64 6.37
C LYS A 81 11.14 17.35 7.06
N LEU A 82 11.23 16.23 7.78
CA LEU A 82 12.44 15.85 8.49
C LEU A 82 13.60 15.55 7.51
N THR A 83 13.28 14.89 6.40
CA THR A 83 14.24 14.62 5.31
C THR A 83 14.70 15.91 4.64
N ALA A 84 13.79 16.86 4.41
CA ALA A 84 14.14 18.15 3.85
C ALA A 84 15.08 18.94 4.78
N GLN A 85 14.79 18.98 6.08
CA GLN A 85 15.67 19.62 7.07
C GLN A 85 17.04 18.95 7.13
N TYR A 86 17.08 17.62 7.11
CA TYR A 86 18.34 16.88 7.07
C TYR A 86 19.18 17.24 5.83
N ASN A 87 18.55 17.24 4.65
CA ASN A 87 19.23 17.60 3.41
C ASN A 87 19.73 19.04 3.44
N GLN A 88 18.92 19.99 3.94
CA GLN A 88 19.34 21.38 4.09
C GLN A 88 20.58 21.49 4.98
N LEU A 89 20.57 20.86 6.16
CA LEU A 89 21.71 20.90 7.07
C LEU A 89 22.97 20.25 6.46
N ARG A 90 22.79 19.16 5.70
CA ARG A 90 23.89 18.51 4.99
C ARG A 90 24.49 19.41 3.93
N ASP A 91 23.65 20.11 3.18
CA ASP A 91 24.08 21.02 2.12
C ASP A 91 24.75 22.27 2.69
N GLU A 92 24.23 22.81 3.81
CA GLU A 92 24.89 23.87 4.58
C GLU A 92 26.28 23.44 5.07
N ASN A 93 26.40 22.26 5.68
CA ASN A 93 27.71 21.72 6.09
C ASN A 93 28.67 21.57 4.91
N ARG A 94 28.20 21.06 3.78
CA ARG A 94 29.01 20.96 2.56
C ARG A 94 29.48 22.33 2.08
N LYS A 95 28.58 23.32 2.07
CA LYS A 95 28.92 24.69 1.70
C LYS A 95 29.97 25.28 2.65
N LEU A 96 29.78 25.14 3.96
CA LEU A 96 30.78 25.58 4.94
C LEU A 96 32.13 24.90 4.74
N LYS A 97 32.16 23.61 4.42
CA LYS A 97 33.39 22.89 4.13
C LYS A 97 34.11 23.46 2.91
N VAL A 98 33.39 23.71 1.82
CA VAL A 98 33.94 24.35 0.62
C VAL A 98 34.42 25.77 0.93
N ASP A 99 33.65 26.55 1.70
CA ASP A 99 34.06 27.89 2.11
C ASP A 99 35.34 27.86 2.94
N ILE A 100 35.51 26.89 3.85
CA ILE A 100 36.75 26.71 4.62
C ILE A 100 37.93 26.35 3.71
N GLU A 101 37.74 25.39 2.79
CA GLU A 101 38.77 25.00 1.82
C GLU A 101 39.18 26.18 0.93
N THR A 102 38.21 27.02 0.54
CA THR A 102 38.43 28.22 -0.29
C THR A 102 39.06 29.37 0.51
N ARG A 103 38.80 29.45 1.83
CA ARG A 103 39.34 30.49 2.73
C ARG A 103 40.80 30.28 3.12
N ILE A 104 41.42 29.14 2.81
CA ILE A 104 42.89 29.00 2.81
C ILE A 104 43.44 29.63 1.53
N ASP A 105 43.15 30.92 1.37
CA ASP A 105 43.62 31.71 0.25
C ASP A 105 45.03 32.20 0.56
N LEU A 106 46.03 31.51 0.02
CA LEU A 106 47.44 31.89 0.13
C LEU A 106 47.68 33.30 -0.43
N ASP A 107 46.87 33.76 -1.40
CA ASP A 107 46.98 35.11 -1.93
C ASP A 107 46.47 36.15 -0.94
N TYR A 108 45.43 35.87 -0.16
CA TYR A 108 44.99 36.76 0.92
C TYR A 108 46.06 36.90 2.01
N VAL A 109 46.66 35.79 2.44
CA VAL A 109 47.75 35.79 3.41
C VAL A 109 48.95 36.56 2.87
N ARG A 110 49.32 36.35 1.60
CA ARG A 110 50.39 37.09 0.91
C ARG A 110 50.09 38.59 0.87
N HIS A 111 48.88 38.99 0.50
CA HIS A 111 48.49 40.40 0.42
C HIS A 111 48.61 41.09 1.79
N ILE A 112 48.14 40.46 2.87
CA ILE A 112 48.31 40.99 4.24
C ILE A 112 49.79 41.09 4.62
N ALA A 113 50.59 40.07 4.29
CA ALA A 113 52.02 40.06 4.57
C ALA A 113 52.76 41.20 3.84
N GLU A 114 52.47 41.42 2.56
CA GLU A 114 53.10 42.48 1.76
C GLU A 114 52.62 43.88 2.19
N THR A 115 51.31 44.06 2.41
CA THR A 115 50.74 45.41 2.63
C THR A 115 50.78 45.88 4.08
N LYS A 116 50.53 44.99 5.05
CA LYS A 116 50.43 45.37 6.47
C LYS A 116 51.69 45.05 7.26
N LEU A 117 52.34 43.94 6.93
CA LEU A 117 53.56 43.49 7.62
C LEU A 117 54.83 43.91 6.89
N ASN A 118 54.70 44.54 5.71
CA ASN A 118 55.81 44.98 4.88
C ASN A 118 56.81 43.85 4.56
N MET A 119 56.30 42.62 4.51
CA MET A 119 57.07 41.43 4.16
C MET A 119 57.25 41.37 2.64
N HIS A 120 58.35 40.78 2.20
CA HIS A 120 58.63 40.54 0.78
C HIS A 120 59.03 39.08 0.57
N LYS A 121 58.92 38.61 -0.67
CA LYS A 121 59.35 37.27 -1.03
C LYS A 121 60.86 37.13 -0.82
N PRO A 122 61.34 36.07 -0.14
CA PRO A 122 62.76 35.87 0.11
C PRO A 122 63.52 35.60 -1.20
N ASP A 123 64.78 36.05 -1.23
CA ASP A 123 65.69 35.81 -2.35
C ASP A 123 66.20 34.36 -2.38
N LYS A 124 66.73 33.93 -3.53
CA LYS A 124 67.18 32.54 -3.75
C LYS A 124 68.22 32.05 -2.74
N TYR A 125 69.09 32.93 -2.25
CA TYR A 125 70.15 32.59 -1.27
C TYR A 125 69.61 32.48 0.17
N GLN A 126 68.38 32.94 0.44
CA GLN A 126 67.72 32.84 1.74
C GLN A 126 66.83 31.59 1.86
N LEU A 127 66.77 30.77 0.80
CA LEU A 127 65.94 29.55 0.76
C LEU A 127 66.71 28.34 1.31
N VAL A 128 66.14 27.69 2.32
CA VAL A 128 66.59 26.36 2.79
C VAL A 128 65.56 25.32 2.34
N LEU A 129 65.94 24.47 1.38
CA LEU A 129 65.08 23.41 0.85
C LEU A 129 65.01 22.25 1.85
N VAL A 130 63.82 22.02 2.41
CA VAL A 130 63.55 20.87 3.28
C VAL A 130 62.78 19.81 2.49
N SER A 131 63.21 18.55 2.62
CA SER A 131 62.51 17.42 2.00
C SER A 131 61.26 17.11 2.81
N VAL A 132 60.09 17.50 2.29
CA VAL A 132 58.81 17.15 2.91
C VAL A 132 58.37 15.80 2.33
N PRO A 133 58.25 14.74 3.14
CA PRO A 133 57.65 13.50 2.67
C PRO A 133 56.22 13.81 2.19
N LYS A 134 55.82 13.27 1.03
CA LYS A 134 54.49 13.48 0.44
C LYS A 134 53.39 12.77 1.24
N SER A 135 53.23 13.06 2.52
CA SER A 135 52.02 12.70 3.25
C SER A 135 50.97 13.79 2.97
N ASN A 136 50.22 13.61 1.88
CA ASN A 136 48.93 14.30 1.72
C ASN A 136 47.98 13.75 2.79
N TYR A 137 48.10 14.22 4.02
CA TYR A 137 47.11 13.93 5.04
C TYR A 137 46.02 15.01 4.94
N SER A 138 45.00 14.75 4.13
CA SER A 138 43.70 15.29 4.46
C SER A 138 43.28 14.53 5.72
N VAL A 139 43.30 15.18 6.89
CA VAL A 139 42.76 14.56 8.11
C VAL A 139 41.27 14.36 7.88
N VAL A 140 40.88 13.18 7.42
CA VAL A 140 39.50 12.71 7.55
C VAL A 140 39.40 12.31 9.01
N LEU A 141 38.80 13.17 9.82
CA LEU A 141 38.43 12.81 11.19
C LEU A 141 37.58 11.54 11.08
N ASN A 142 38.08 10.38 11.52
CA ASN A 142 37.28 9.16 11.52
C ASN A 142 36.11 9.35 12.49
N HIS A 143 34.89 9.36 11.95
CA HIS A 143 33.64 9.50 12.73
C HIS A 143 33.27 8.19 13.45
N GLU A 144 34.10 7.15 13.33
CA GLU A 144 33.88 5.83 13.90
C GLU A 144 33.98 5.83 15.44
N TYR A 145 34.73 6.79 16.02
CA TYR A 145 34.82 7.00 17.47
C TYR A 145 33.51 7.49 18.13
N ILE A 146 32.53 7.95 17.35
CA ILE A 146 31.23 8.41 17.87
C ILE A 146 30.18 7.28 17.83
N ASP A 147 30.36 6.24 17.00
CA ASP A 147 29.38 5.16 16.86
C ASP A 147 29.49 4.10 17.96
N GLU A 148 30.69 3.91 18.52
CA GLU A 148 30.95 2.89 19.55
C GLU A 148 30.60 3.32 20.98
N THR A 149 30.48 4.63 21.27
CA THR A 149 30.32 5.14 22.64
C THR A 149 28.92 5.64 23.02
N THR A 150 27.94 5.67 22.09
CA THR A 150 26.56 6.10 22.41
C THR A 150 25.48 5.01 22.20
N GLN A 151 25.32 4.18 23.23
CA GLN A 151 24.01 4.10 23.91
C GLN A 151 22.86 3.34 23.24
N LYS A 152 23.08 2.22 22.54
CA LYS A 152 21.96 1.34 22.08
C LYS A 152 21.70 0.09 22.91
N THR A 153 22.59 -0.29 23.82
CA THR A 153 22.45 -1.57 24.54
C THR A 153 21.47 -1.47 25.71
N SER A 154 21.52 -0.43 26.55
CA SER A 154 20.76 -0.44 27.82
C SER A 154 19.24 -0.30 27.69
N LEU A 155 18.75 0.42 26.66
CA LEU A 155 17.32 0.60 26.41
C LEU A 155 16.72 -0.56 25.62
N VAL A 156 17.46 -1.07 24.62
CA VAL A 156 17.05 -2.24 23.83
C VAL A 156 17.02 -3.50 24.70
N ASP A 157 18.01 -3.67 25.59
CA ASP A 157 18.05 -4.81 26.51
C ASP A 157 16.87 -4.80 27.49
N LYS A 158 16.47 -3.62 27.99
CA LYS A 158 15.28 -3.49 28.84
C LYS A 158 14.00 -3.87 28.08
N ILE A 159 13.83 -3.38 26.86
CA ILE A 159 12.64 -3.69 26.04
C ILE A 159 12.61 -5.18 25.69
N MET A 160 13.73 -5.76 25.27
CA MET A 160 13.83 -7.18 24.95
C MET A 160 13.49 -8.07 26.15
N LYS A 161 13.92 -7.66 27.36
CA LYS A 161 13.62 -8.36 28.60
C LYS A 161 12.14 -8.30 28.96
N THR A 162 11.48 -7.16 28.76
CA THR A 162 10.04 -7.00 29.01
C THR A 162 9.20 -7.78 28.00
N VAL A 163 9.59 -7.80 26.72
CA VAL A 163 8.89 -8.58 25.67
C VAL A 163 8.99 -10.08 25.95
N ARG A 164 10.17 -10.58 26.34
CA ARG A 164 10.35 -12.00 26.72
C ARG A 164 9.62 -12.39 28.01
N ALA A 165 9.28 -11.45 28.87
CA ALA A 165 8.55 -11.73 30.11
C ALA A 165 7.02 -11.75 29.93
N VAL A 166 6.52 -11.19 28.82
CA VAL A 166 5.07 -11.05 28.55
C VAL A 166 4.58 -12.04 27.49
N LEU A 167 5.48 -12.59 26.67
CA LEU A 167 5.17 -13.74 25.82
C LEU A 167 5.64 -15.05 26.49
N PRO A 168 4.79 -16.10 26.55
CA PRO A 168 5.21 -17.42 27.03
C PRO A 168 6.30 -18.05 26.14
#